data_AF-A0A6A4ASL6-F1
#
_entry.id   AF-A0A6A4ASL6-F1
#
_cell.length_a   1.000
_cell.length_b   1.000
_cell.length_c   1.000
_cell.angle_alpha   90.00
_cell.angle_beta   90.00
_cell.angle_gamma   90.00
#
_symmetry.space_group_name_H-M   'P 1'
#
loop_
_entity.id
_entity.type
_entity.pdbx_description
1 polymer ?
#
loop_
_entity_poly.entity_id
_entity_poly.type
_entity_poly.pdbx_seq_one_letter_code
_entity_poly.pdbx_strand_id
1 'polypeptide(L)'
;MLPYVQFKKAWLTVVDVQAELRLRGERFNRFLPNSILAKKLAMLVNTEEKQEAMTLLEANNTLSDEIVAAKRRELVKEAHLLARVTLAEALDAAGQVYVFGNGTYQRFDSEPREPDFVEFMEYGVVRDLWHQRVAPPGTIPISPASAGAKADSSTPAASKDAKSPSNLKPMANSASRAKSTDTEDNSSSINDDDGDHKRPSPSRTKLETSARAFANRQVSKATAFLWGKRVTQVACGAAVAYALTDAGEVFCWGGNKRQWRYFYDEVTA
;
A
#
# COMPACT_ATOMS: atom_id res chain seq x y z
N MET A 1 6.90 32.13 38.21
CA MET A 1 7.32 32.38 36.81
C MET A 1 6.87 33.77 36.41
N LEU A 2 7.79 34.67 36.04
CA LEU A 2 7.46 36.03 35.60
C LEU A 2 6.88 35.98 34.16
N PRO A 3 5.70 36.57 33.87
CA PRO A 3 5.15 36.61 32.51
C PRO A 3 6.11 37.28 31.51
N TYR A 4 6.19 36.77 30.28
CA TYR A 4 7.14 37.26 29.26
C TYR A 4 7.06 38.77 29.02
N VAL A 5 5.85 39.34 29.02
CA VAL A 5 5.65 40.80 28.86
C VAL A 5 6.25 41.60 30.02
N GLN A 6 6.18 41.07 31.25
CA GLN A 6 6.79 41.68 32.43
C GLN A 6 8.31 41.49 32.43
N PHE A 7 8.77 40.32 32.01
CA PHE A 7 10.20 40.03 31.80
C PHE A 7 10.82 40.97 30.77
N LYS A 8 10.21 41.15 29.59
CA LYS A 8 10.68 42.04 28.54
C LYS A 8 10.80 43.48 29.02
N LYS A 9 9.81 43.97 29.77
CA LYS A 9 9.85 45.31 30.37
C LYS A 9 11.01 45.45 31.36
N ALA A 10 11.18 44.49 32.26
CA ALA A 10 12.30 44.50 33.22
C ALA A 10 13.66 44.40 32.50
N TRP A 11 13.79 43.53 31.51
CA TRP A 11 14.99 43.34 30.70
C TRP A 11 15.42 44.64 30.01
N LEU A 12 14.49 45.34 29.36
CA LEU A 12 14.76 46.64 28.71
C LEU A 12 15.23 47.73 29.68
N THR A 13 14.95 47.60 30.99
CA THR A 13 15.43 48.56 32.00
C THR A 13 16.84 48.27 32.53
N VAL A 14 17.29 47.01 32.44
CA VAL A 14 18.55 46.56 33.05
C VAL A 14 19.65 46.33 32.01
N VAL A 15 19.28 46.04 30.76
CA VAL A 15 20.23 45.72 29.68
C VAL A 15 21.04 46.93 29.20
N ASP A 16 22.30 46.68 28.84
CA ASP A 16 23.10 47.63 28.05
C ASP A 16 22.58 47.69 26.61
N VAL A 17 21.71 48.68 26.38
CA VAL A 17 21.06 48.96 25.10
C VAL A 17 22.07 49.17 23.97
N GLN A 18 23.22 49.78 24.25
CA GLN A 18 24.21 50.07 23.21
C GLN A 18 24.94 48.81 22.77
N ALA A 19 25.23 47.90 23.70
CA ALA A 19 25.84 46.61 23.39
C ALA A 19 24.90 45.74 22.55
N GLU A 20 23.62 45.64 22.92
CA GLU A 20 22.60 44.89 22.18
C GLU A 20 22.37 45.42 20.77
N LEU A 21 22.26 46.74 20.60
CA LEU A 21 22.11 47.34 19.27
C LEU A 21 23.35 47.09 18.38
N ARG A 22 24.56 47.09 18.95
CA ARG A 22 25.78 46.71 18.20
C ARG A 22 25.78 45.24 17.81
N LEU A 23 25.37 44.35 18.72
CA LEU A 23 25.29 42.91 18.49
C LEU A 23 24.36 42.58 17.32
N ARG A 24 23.21 43.28 17.25
CA ARG A 24 22.21 43.15 16.18
C ARG A 24 22.60 43.85 14.88
N GLY A 25 23.79 44.48 14.84
CA GLY A 25 24.30 45.17 13.65
C GLY A 25 23.57 46.48 13.31
N GLU A 26 22.80 47.03 14.25
CA GLU A 26 21.99 48.22 14.01
C GLU A 26 22.79 49.51 14.20
N ARG A 27 22.65 50.44 13.25
CA ARG A 27 23.35 51.73 13.31
C ARG A 27 22.61 52.66 14.26
N PHE A 28 23.31 53.15 15.29
CA PHE A 28 22.76 54.13 16.21
C PHE A 28 23.79 55.20 16.57
N ASN A 29 23.31 56.40 16.88
CA ASN A 29 24.17 57.47 17.35
C ASN A 29 24.53 57.23 18.81
N ARG A 30 25.84 57.08 19.08
CA ARG A 30 26.38 56.84 20.43
C ARG A 30 26.03 57.94 21.44
N PHE A 31 25.78 59.16 20.97
CA PHE A 31 25.48 60.33 21.78
C PHE A 31 23.99 60.50 22.11
N LEU A 32 23.10 59.63 21.59
CA LEU A 32 21.69 59.68 21.95
C LEU A 32 21.47 59.18 23.39
N PRO A 33 20.55 59.78 24.15
CA PRO A 33 20.22 59.33 25.49
C PRO A 33 19.66 57.90 25.48
N ASN A 34 20.03 57.11 26.49
CA ASN A 34 19.66 55.69 26.60
C ASN A 34 18.16 55.44 26.53
N SER A 35 17.30 56.38 26.93
CA SER A 35 15.84 56.25 26.83
C SER A 35 15.34 56.18 25.37
N ILE A 36 15.98 56.90 24.45
CA ILE A 36 15.64 56.88 23.02
C ILE A 36 16.18 55.60 22.38
N LEU A 37 17.40 55.19 22.74
CA LEU A 37 17.98 53.93 22.28
C LEU A 37 17.16 52.73 22.80
N ALA A 38 16.68 52.77 24.04
CA ALA A 38 15.85 51.72 24.63
C ALA A 38 14.50 51.60 23.92
N LYS A 39 13.90 52.73 23.51
CA LYS A 39 12.71 52.74 22.66
C LYS A 39 12.99 52.12 21.29
N LYS A 40 14.14 52.44 20.67
CA LYS A 40 14.56 51.82 19.40
C LYS A 40 14.72 50.30 19.57
N LEU A 41 15.42 49.85 20.61
CA LEU A 41 15.59 48.43 20.92
C LEU A 41 14.26 47.73 21.18
N ALA A 42 13.36 48.34 21.96
CA ALA A 42 12.04 47.79 22.23
C ALA A 42 11.21 47.61 20.95
N MET A 43 11.30 48.58 20.02
CA MET A 43 10.65 48.48 18.70
C MET A 43 11.23 47.32 17.88
N LEU A 44 12.56 47.17 17.86
CA LEU A 44 13.23 46.06 17.16
C LEU A 44 12.84 44.69 17.72
N VAL A 45 12.85 44.53 19.05
CA VAL A 45 12.44 43.28 19.69
C VAL A 45 10.96 42.98 19.42
N ASN A 46 10.08 43.99 19.43
CA ASN A 46 8.67 43.80 19.04
C ASN A 46 8.53 43.36 17.56
N THR A 47 9.35 43.90 16.65
CA THR A 47 9.30 43.50 15.24
C THR A 47 9.84 42.09 15.03
N GLU A 48 10.91 41.70 15.74
CA GLU A 48 11.45 40.34 15.73
C GLU A 48 10.43 39.34 16.27
N GLU A 49 9.84 39.60 17.44
CA GLU A 49 8.78 38.75 18.02
C GLU A 49 7.58 38.60 17.08
N LYS A 50 7.18 39.69 16.40
CA LYS A 50 6.09 39.63 15.42
C LYS A 50 6.46 38.75 14.23
N GLN A 51 7.71 38.83 13.76
CA GLN A 51 8.21 38.01 12.66
C GLN A 51 8.34 36.54 13.06
N GLU A 52 8.85 36.26 14.26
CA GLU A 52 8.90 34.91 14.83
C GLU A 52 7.49 34.33 14.97
N ALA A 53 6.54 35.10 15.51
CA ALA A 53 5.15 34.67 15.65
C ALA A 53 4.48 34.39 14.29
N MET A 54 4.74 35.22 13.27
CA MET A 54 4.26 34.98 11.91
C MET A 54 4.85 33.69 11.33
N THR A 55 6.16 33.50 11.49
CA THR A 55 6.87 32.30 11.01
C THR A 55 6.35 31.03 11.69
N LEU A 56 6.13 31.07 13.01
CA LEU A 56 5.58 29.94 13.77
C LEU A 56 4.13 29.63 13.37
N LEU A 57 3.32 30.65 13.11
CA LEU A 57 1.95 30.46 12.64
C LEU A 57 1.91 29.81 11.26
N GLU A 58 2.74 30.28 10.33
CA GLU A 58 2.88 29.67 9.00
C GLU A 58 3.33 28.21 9.12
N ALA A 59 4.33 27.92 9.95
CA ALA A 59 4.80 26.56 10.20
C ALA A 59 3.73 25.65 10.83
N ASN A 60 2.88 26.18 11.72
CA ASN A 60 1.78 25.41 12.29
C ASN A 60 0.68 25.12 11.27
N ASN A 61 0.37 26.10 10.42
CA ASN A 61 -0.60 25.95 9.34
C ASN A 61 -0.13 24.90 8.32
N THR A 62 1.14 24.94 7.90
CA THR A 62 1.69 23.95 6.96
C THR A 62 1.65 22.55 7.56
N LEU A 63 2.03 22.38 8.82
CA LEU A 63 1.96 21.09 9.51
C LEU A 63 0.51 20.57 9.59
N SER A 64 -0.45 21.45 9.89
CA SER A 64 -1.88 21.09 9.91
C SER A 64 -2.37 20.67 8.52
N ASP A 65 -1.99 21.39 7.47
CA ASP A 65 -2.32 21.07 6.09
C ASP A 65 -1.71 19.74 5.64
N GLU A 66 -0.47 19.45 6.06
CA GLU A 66 0.20 18.17 5.80
C GLU A 66 -0.53 17.00 6.46
N ILE A 67 -0.98 17.16 7.71
CA ILE A 67 -1.79 16.15 8.43
C ILE A 67 -3.10 15.90 7.68
N VAL A 68 -3.80 16.96 7.28
CA VAL A 68 -5.06 16.86 6.53
C VAL A 68 -4.82 16.18 5.16
N ALA A 69 -3.76 16.56 4.46
CA ALA A 69 -3.39 15.96 3.17
C ALA A 69 -3.03 14.48 3.32
N ALA A 70 -2.31 14.08 4.37
CA ALA A 70 -2.04 12.69 4.70
C ALA A 70 -3.34 11.91 4.96
N LYS A 71 -4.27 12.48 5.75
CA LYS A 71 -5.55 11.83 6.03
C LYS A 71 -6.42 11.68 4.79
N ARG A 72 -6.49 12.70 3.93
CA ARG A 72 -7.20 12.64 2.65
C ARG A 72 -6.65 11.54 1.76
N ARG A 73 -5.32 11.41 1.67
CA ARG A 73 -4.68 10.31 0.91
C ARG A 73 -5.05 8.93 1.46
N GLU A 74 -5.12 8.78 2.79
CA GLU A 74 -5.57 7.52 3.41
C GLU A 74 -7.04 7.21 3.07
N LEU A 75 -7.92 8.20 3.21
CA LEU A 75 -9.35 8.05 2.89
C LEU A 75 -9.59 7.70 1.42
N VAL A 76 -8.84 8.30 0.49
CA VAL A 76 -8.92 7.96 -0.93
C VAL A 76 -8.51 6.50 -1.15
N LYS A 77 -7.44 6.01 -0.51
CA LYS A 77 -7.04 4.60 -0.60
C LYS A 77 -8.13 3.66 -0.06
N GLU A 78 -8.76 4.01 1.07
CA GLU A 78 -9.84 3.21 1.64
C GLU A 78 -11.11 3.22 0.79
N ALA A 79 -11.46 4.37 0.21
CA ALA A 79 -12.60 4.48 -0.70
C ALA A 79 -12.40 3.63 -1.97
N HIS A 80 -11.20 3.64 -2.56
CA HIS A 80 -10.87 2.76 -3.68
C HIS A 80 -10.96 1.28 -3.30
N LEU A 81 -10.46 0.91 -2.12
CA LEU A 81 -10.57 -0.46 -1.64
C LEU A 81 -12.03 -0.88 -1.45
N LEU A 82 -12.86 -0.02 -0.86
CA LEU A 82 -14.29 -0.26 -0.70
C LEU A 82 -14.97 -0.43 -2.07
N ALA A 83 -14.72 0.46 -3.02
CA ALA A 83 -15.28 0.38 -4.37
C ALA A 83 -14.94 -0.96 -5.05
N ARG A 84 -13.67 -1.41 -4.92
CA ARG A 84 -13.23 -2.71 -5.45
C ARG A 84 -13.94 -3.89 -4.81
N VAL A 85 -14.08 -3.87 -3.47
CA VAL A 85 -14.75 -4.95 -2.73
C VAL A 85 -16.23 -5.01 -3.06
N THR A 86 -16.91 -3.86 -3.08
CA THR A 86 -18.35 -3.77 -3.39
C THR A 86 -18.64 -4.18 -4.83
N LEU A 87 -17.79 -3.80 -5.79
CA LEU A 87 -17.89 -4.28 -7.17
C LEU A 87 -17.76 -5.81 -7.24
N ALA A 88 -16.78 -6.39 -6.53
CA ALA A 88 -16.62 -7.84 -6.49
C ALA A 88 -17.84 -8.55 -5.88
N GLU A 89 -18.43 -8.00 -4.82
CA GLU A 89 -19.65 -8.51 -4.21
C GLU A 89 -20.85 -8.43 -5.16
N ALA A 90 -20.98 -7.33 -5.90
CA ALA A 90 -22.03 -7.17 -6.91
C ALA A 90 -21.89 -8.17 -8.06
N LEU A 91 -20.66 -8.40 -8.54
CA LEU A 91 -20.37 -9.38 -9.58
C LEU A 91 -20.63 -10.82 -9.11
N ASP A 92 -20.36 -11.13 -7.84
CA ASP A 92 -20.73 -12.43 -7.26
C ASP A 92 -22.25 -12.62 -7.16
N ALA A 93 -22.96 -11.58 -6.75
CA ALA A 93 -24.41 -11.60 -6.67
C ALA A 93 -25.07 -11.75 -8.04
N ALA A 94 -24.47 -11.15 -9.08
CA ALA A 94 -24.88 -11.35 -10.46
C ALA A 94 -24.62 -12.79 -10.95
N GLY A 95 -23.60 -13.47 -10.42
CA GLY A 95 -23.34 -14.88 -10.68
C GLY A 95 -21.97 -15.12 -11.30
N GLN A 96 -21.40 -16.27 -10.99
CA GLN A 96 -20.03 -16.64 -11.34
C GLN A 96 -19.91 -18.15 -11.59
N VAL A 97 -18.84 -18.55 -12.26
CA VAL A 97 -18.50 -19.98 -12.42
C VAL A 97 -17.03 -20.14 -12.08
N TYR A 98 -16.70 -21.17 -11.32
CA TYR A 98 -15.33 -21.55 -11.03
C TYR A 98 -15.06 -22.95 -11.56
N VAL A 99 -13.88 -23.13 -12.15
CA VAL A 99 -13.36 -24.45 -12.48
C VAL A 99 -12.16 -24.71 -11.60
N PHE A 100 -12.27 -25.74 -10.76
CA PHE A 100 -11.18 -26.17 -9.88
C PHE A 100 -10.36 -27.27 -10.56
N GLY A 101 -9.03 -27.09 -10.52
CA GLY A 101 -8.07 -27.94 -11.24
C GLY A 101 -8.01 -27.66 -12.74
N ASN A 102 -7.02 -28.26 -13.39
CA ASN A 102 -6.76 -28.00 -14.81
C ASN A 102 -7.39 -29.06 -15.75
N GLY A 103 -8.00 -30.11 -15.18
CA GLY A 103 -8.51 -31.28 -15.90
C GLY A 103 -7.43 -32.09 -16.61
N THR A 104 -7.86 -33.04 -17.44
CA THR A 104 -6.95 -33.87 -18.24
C THR A 104 -6.17 -33.01 -19.23
N TYR A 105 -4.85 -33.24 -19.30
CA TYR A 105 -3.91 -32.47 -20.14
C TYR A 105 -3.97 -30.94 -19.95
N GLN A 106 -4.39 -30.49 -18.77
CA GLN A 106 -4.56 -29.08 -18.42
C GLN A 106 -5.49 -28.29 -19.36
N ARG A 107 -6.47 -28.97 -19.99
CA ARG A 107 -7.28 -28.38 -21.05
C ARG A 107 -8.22 -27.27 -20.59
N PHE A 108 -8.57 -27.22 -19.30
CA PHE A 108 -9.42 -26.15 -18.78
C PHE A 108 -8.66 -24.88 -18.43
N ASP A 109 -7.33 -24.93 -18.37
CA ASP A 109 -6.50 -23.76 -18.07
C ASP A 109 -6.12 -23.06 -19.38
N SER A 110 -6.68 -21.87 -19.56
CA SER A 110 -6.49 -21.01 -20.74
C SER A 110 -6.61 -19.55 -20.32
N GLU A 111 -6.06 -18.64 -21.14
CA GLU A 111 -6.29 -17.22 -20.94
C GLU A 111 -7.78 -16.91 -21.12
N PRO A 112 -8.39 -16.14 -20.20
CA PRO A 112 -9.77 -15.72 -20.35
C PRO A 112 -9.94 -14.91 -21.64
N ARG A 113 -11.03 -15.15 -22.38
CA ARG A 113 -11.38 -14.33 -23.55
C ARG A 113 -11.49 -12.87 -23.11
N GLU A 114 -10.88 -11.98 -23.89
CA GLU A 114 -11.10 -10.54 -23.73
C GLU A 114 -12.35 -10.16 -24.53
N PRO A 115 -13.34 -9.49 -23.91
CA PRO A 115 -14.45 -8.89 -24.63
C PRO A 115 -13.93 -7.83 -25.60
N ASP A 116 -14.74 -7.53 -26.60
CA ASP A 116 -14.51 -6.32 -27.38
C ASP A 116 -14.60 -5.09 -26.47
N PHE A 117 -13.74 -4.11 -26.72
CA PHE A 117 -13.65 -2.89 -25.92
C PHE A 117 -14.98 -2.14 -25.90
N VAL A 118 -15.76 -2.20 -26.99
CA VAL A 118 -17.09 -1.60 -27.08
C VAL A 118 -18.10 -2.31 -26.18
N GLU A 119 -17.98 -3.63 -26.03
CA GLU A 119 -18.87 -4.43 -25.18
C GLU A 119 -18.53 -4.25 -23.70
N PHE A 120 -17.24 -4.15 -23.35
CA PHE A 120 -16.82 -4.01 -21.97
C PHE A 120 -15.51 -3.21 -21.78
N MET A 121 -15.64 -1.88 -21.75
CA MET A 121 -14.51 -0.93 -21.75
C MET A 121 -13.48 -1.15 -20.62
N GLU A 122 -13.92 -1.57 -19.43
CA GLU A 122 -13.07 -1.71 -18.24
C GLU A 122 -12.92 -3.17 -17.77
N TYR A 123 -13.06 -4.14 -18.68
CA TYR A 123 -12.91 -5.56 -18.32
C TYR A 123 -11.57 -5.87 -17.63
N GLY A 124 -10.50 -5.14 -17.96
CA GLY A 124 -9.20 -5.29 -17.29
C GLY A 124 -9.30 -5.16 -15.77
N VAL A 125 -10.10 -4.22 -15.26
CA VAL A 125 -10.32 -4.04 -13.82
C VAL A 125 -10.99 -5.25 -13.20
N VAL A 126 -12.00 -5.80 -13.88
CA VAL A 126 -12.76 -6.98 -13.44
C VAL A 126 -11.89 -8.23 -13.49
N ARG A 127 -11.14 -8.43 -14.57
CA ARG A 127 -10.16 -9.52 -14.71
C ARG A 127 -9.12 -9.47 -13.58
N ASP A 128 -8.57 -8.30 -13.29
CA ASP A 128 -7.56 -8.12 -12.25
C ASP A 128 -8.13 -8.38 -10.84
N LEU A 129 -9.35 -7.89 -10.57
CA LEU A 129 -10.08 -8.19 -9.34
C LEU A 129 -10.30 -9.70 -9.17
N TRP A 130 -10.74 -10.37 -10.25
CA TRP A 130 -10.96 -11.81 -10.26
C TRP A 130 -9.65 -12.57 -10.01
N HIS A 131 -8.56 -12.19 -10.68
CA HIS A 131 -7.25 -12.81 -10.49
C HIS A 131 -6.71 -12.62 -9.07
N GLN A 132 -6.79 -11.41 -8.52
CA GLN A 132 -6.34 -11.13 -7.15
C GLN A 132 -7.10 -11.94 -6.11
N ARG A 133 -8.40 -12.17 -6.33
CA ARG A 133 -9.22 -13.02 -5.46
C ARG A 133 -8.80 -14.49 -5.53
N VAL A 134 -8.60 -15.01 -6.74
CA VAL A 134 -8.40 -16.44 -7.00
C VAL A 134 -6.95 -16.89 -6.78
N ALA A 135 -5.99 -15.99 -7.02
CA ALA A 135 -4.56 -16.21 -6.83
C ALA A 135 -3.91 -14.93 -6.26
N PRO A 136 -4.09 -14.66 -4.95
CA PRO A 136 -3.53 -13.46 -4.34
C PRO A 136 -2.00 -13.47 -4.40
N PRO A 137 -1.36 -12.32 -4.71
CA PRO A 137 0.09 -12.23 -4.78
C PRO A 137 0.71 -12.55 -3.41
N GLY A 138 1.43 -13.68 -3.33
CA GLY A 138 2.02 -14.20 -2.09
C GLY A 138 1.73 -15.68 -1.81
N THR A 139 0.75 -16.29 -2.49
CA THR A 139 0.56 -17.75 -2.44
C THR A 139 1.54 -18.43 -3.41
N ILE A 140 2.50 -19.17 -2.89
CA ILE A 140 3.40 -20.00 -3.70
C ILE A 140 2.52 -21.01 -4.47
N PRO A 141 2.61 -21.08 -5.80
CA PRO A 141 1.90 -22.13 -6.54
C PRO A 141 2.45 -23.47 -6.09
N ILE A 142 1.57 -24.33 -5.56
CA ILE A 142 1.89 -25.71 -5.25
C ILE A 142 2.13 -26.39 -6.60
N SER A 143 3.40 -26.54 -6.98
CA SER A 143 3.79 -27.40 -8.10
C SER A 143 3.27 -28.82 -7.83
N PRO A 144 2.61 -29.48 -8.80
CA PRO A 144 2.18 -30.85 -8.59
C PRO A 144 3.42 -31.73 -8.42
N ALA A 145 3.50 -32.40 -7.28
CA ALA A 145 4.48 -33.43 -7.02
C ALA A 145 4.41 -34.51 -8.11
N SER A 146 5.58 -34.88 -8.59
CA SER A 146 5.91 -35.89 -9.59
C SER A 146 5.05 -37.16 -9.55
N ALA A 147 4.40 -37.48 -10.67
CA ALA A 147 4.13 -38.86 -11.07
C ALA A 147 5.05 -39.18 -12.25
N GLY A 148 6.01 -40.07 -12.02
CA GLY A 148 7.11 -40.35 -12.94
C GLY A 148 6.71 -41.12 -14.20
N ALA A 149 7.42 -40.81 -15.29
CA ALA A 149 7.69 -41.74 -16.37
C ALA A 149 9.13 -41.48 -16.83
N LYS A 150 9.98 -42.50 -16.65
CA LYS A 150 11.38 -42.52 -17.10
C LYS A 150 11.46 -42.50 -18.62
N ALA A 151 12.42 -41.77 -19.17
CA ALA A 151 13.07 -42.10 -20.43
C ALA A 151 14.54 -41.64 -20.37
N ASP A 152 15.43 -42.61 -20.47
CA ASP A 152 16.89 -42.47 -20.52
C ASP A 152 17.36 -41.87 -21.85
N SER A 153 18.40 -41.01 -21.80
CA SER A 153 19.50 -41.01 -22.79
C SER A 153 20.65 -40.07 -22.40
N SER A 154 21.76 -40.67 -21.97
CA SER A 154 23.19 -40.37 -22.28
C SER A 154 23.69 -38.93 -22.61
N THR A 155 24.63 -38.50 -21.76
CA THR A 155 25.84 -37.60 -21.79
C THR A 155 26.60 -37.43 -23.14
N PRO A 156 27.65 -36.56 -23.32
CA PRO A 156 28.43 -35.72 -22.36
C PRO A 156 28.73 -34.25 -22.80
N ALA A 157 28.87 -33.26 -21.89
CA ALA A 157 30.03 -32.82 -21.08
C ALA A 157 31.20 -32.15 -21.84
N ALA A 158 31.46 -30.86 -21.54
CA ALA A 158 32.76 -30.22 -21.72
C ALA A 158 32.97 -29.06 -20.71
N SER A 159 33.91 -29.29 -19.77
CA SER A 159 34.96 -28.35 -19.31
C SER A 159 34.51 -27.11 -18.47
N LYS A 160 35.18 -26.59 -17.43
CA LYS A 160 36.56 -26.66 -16.89
C LYS A 160 36.56 -26.29 -15.39
N ASP A 161 37.44 -26.97 -14.65
CA ASP A 161 38.44 -26.48 -13.69
C ASP A 161 38.12 -25.56 -12.48
N ALA A 162 38.72 -26.00 -11.34
CA ALA A 162 39.49 -25.24 -10.34
C ALA A 162 38.94 -25.06 -8.90
N LYS A 163 39.39 -26.00 -8.04
CA LYS A 163 40.05 -25.86 -6.71
C LYS A 163 39.56 -24.81 -5.68
N SER A 164 39.14 -25.36 -4.52
CA SER A 164 39.04 -24.83 -3.14
C SER A 164 40.40 -24.36 -2.53
N PRO A 165 40.59 -24.08 -1.19
CA PRO A 165 39.68 -23.93 -0.02
C PRO A 165 40.10 -22.81 1.00
N SER A 166 39.53 -22.86 2.22
CA SER A 166 40.02 -22.38 3.56
C SER A 166 39.34 -21.12 4.13
N ASN A 167 38.50 -21.22 5.17
CA ASN A 167 38.74 -21.38 6.63
C ASN A 167 39.40 -20.16 7.32
N LEU A 168 38.70 -19.54 8.28
CA LEU A 168 39.10 -19.26 9.68
C LEU A 168 38.27 -18.12 10.33
N LYS A 169 37.61 -18.43 11.45
CA LYS A 169 37.30 -17.55 12.61
C LYS A 169 38.50 -17.65 13.59
N PRO A 170 38.75 -16.78 14.61
CA PRO A 170 37.78 -16.31 15.63
C PRO A 170 38.03 -14.95 16.38
N MET A 171 36.99 -14.54 17.14
CA MET A 171 36.91 -13.85 18.46
C MET A 171 37.85 -12.70 18.91
N ALA A 172 37.26 -11.63 19.48
CA ALA A 172 37.60 -10.97 20.76
C ALA A 172 36.54 -9.87 21.09
N ASN A 173 35.77 -10.00 22.19
CA ASN A 173 35.88 -9.36 23.53
C ASN A 173 35.36 -7.89 23.59
N SER A 174 34.23 -7.64 24.27
CA SER A 174 34.07 -7.24 25.69
C SER A 174 34.22 -5.70 25.85
N ALA A 175 33.54 -4.93 26.72
CA ALA A 175 32.67 -5.15 27.88
C ALA A 175 31.94 -3.83 28.24
N SER A 176 30.89 -3.94 29.08
CA SER A 176 30.56 -3.05 30.23
C SER A 176 30.08 -1.59 29.97
N ARG A 177 29.19 -0.94 30.75
CA ARG A 177 28.42 -1.24 31.98
C ARG A 177 27.62 0.02 32.42
N ALA A 178 26.36 -0.18 32.86
CA ALA A 178 25.56 0.54 33.91
C ALA A 178 25.45 2.08 33.94
N LYS A 179 24.47 2.76 34.55
CA LYS A 179 23.08 2.58 35.08
C LYS A 179 22.74 3.94 35.76
N SER A 180 21.44 4.24 35.94
CA SER A 180 20.81 5.17 36.94
C SER A 180 20.97 6.69 36.73
N THR A 181 20.02 7.60 37.00
CA THR A 181 18.68 7.57 37.67
C THR A 181 17.98 8.93 37.48
N ASP A 182 16.65 8.89 37.39
CA ASP A 182 15.59 9.77 37.94
C ASP A 182 15.67 11.30 37.83
N THR A 183 14.72 11.90 37.10
CA THR A 183 13.95 13.06 37.61
C THR A 183 12.59 13.13 36.91
N GLU A 184 11.55 13.30 37.72
CA GLU A 184 10.13 13.36 37.37
C GLU A 184 9.80 14.61 36.55
N ASP A 185 9.06 14.48 35.45
CA ASP A 185 8.27 15.58 34.90
C ASP A 185 6.92 15.06 34.40
N ASN A 186 5.91 15.46 35.17
CA ASN A 186 4.49 15.30 34.90
C ASN A 186 4.11 16.13 33.67
N SER A 187 4.08 15.47 32.50
CA SER A 187 3.31 15.95 31.36
C SER A 187 2.41 14.81 30.91
N SER A 188 1.14 15.12 30.73
CA SER A 188 0.10 14.20 30.30
C SER A 188 0.48 13.54 28.97
N SER A 189 1.13 12.38 29.07
CA SER A 189 1.32 11.48 27.96
C SER A 189 -0.04 10.86 27.65
N ILE A 190 -0.65 11.32 26.57
CA ILE A 190 -1.53 10.46 25.79
C ILE A 190 -0.63 9.30 25.37
N ASN A 191 -0.73 8.20 26.11
CA ASN A 191 -0.03 6.97 25.81
C ASN A 191 -0.71 6.37 24.56
N ASP A 192 -0.33 6.84 23.37
CA ASP A 192 -0.53 6.10 22.12
C ASP A 192 0.59 5.05 21.97
N ASP A 193 0.76 4.22 23.00
CA ASP A 193 1.54 2.99 22.98
C ASP A 193 0.56 1.80 22.94
N ASP A 194 -0.30 1.80 21.91
CA ASP A 194 -1.05 0.60 21.53
C ASP A 194 -0.35 0.02 20.30
N GLY A 195 0.39 -1.06 20.52
CA GLY A 195 1.01 -1.85 19.47
C GLY A 195 0.03 -2.10 18.32
N ASP A 196 0.55 -2.00 17.11
CA ASP A 196 -0.07 -2.11 15.79
C ASP A 196 -1.07 -3.28 15.63
N HIS A 197 -2.22 -3.17 16.27
CA HIS A 197 -3.42 -4.00 16.13
C HIS A 197 -4.59 -3.10 15.73
N LYS A 198 -4.34 -2.18 14.79
CA LYS A 198 -5.40 -1.39 14.18
C LYS A 198 -6.38 -2.36 13.53
N ARG A 199 -7.58 -2.49 14.12
CA ARG A 199 -8.63 -3.41 13.64
C ARG A 199 -8.76 -3.24 12.13
N PRO A 200 -8.61 -4.33 11.34
CA PRO A 200 -8.67 -4.23 9.89
C PRO A 200 -10.03 -3.64 9.50
N SER A 201 -10.00 -2.72 8.52
CA SER A 201 -11.24 -2.14 8.02
C SER A 201 -12.16 -3.25 7.47
N PRO A 202 -13.49 -3.09 7.54
CA PRO A 202 -14.43 -4.12 7.08
C PRO A 202 -14.15 -4.59 5.65
N SER A 203 -13.77 -3.66 4.76
CA SER A 203 -13.36 -3.94 3.39
C SER A 203 -12.13 -4.84 3.31
N ARG A 204 -11.12 -4.64 4.16
CA ARG A 204 -9.93 -5.50 4.23
C ARG A 204 -10.30 -6.90 4.72
N THR A 205 -11.08 -7.01 5.79
CA THR A 205 -11.52 -8.31 6.31
C THR A 205 -12.31 -9.11 5.28
N LYS A 206 -13.20 -8.45 4.52
CA LYS A 206 -13.94 -9.06 3.42
C LYS A 206 -13.01 -9.57 2.32
N LEU A 207 -12.04 -8.76 1.90
CA LEU A 207 -11.06 -9.14 0.89
C LEU A 207 -10.26 -10.37 1.33
N GLU A 208 -9.73 -10.36 2.55
CA GLU A 208 -8.99 -11.49 3.13
C GLU A 208 -9.85 -12.76 3.23
N THR A 209 -11.11 -12.63 3.66
CA THR A 209 -12.04 -13.76 3.74
C THR A 209 -12.30 -14.37 2.37
N SER A 210 -12.51 -13.52 1.35
CA SER A 210 -12.71 -13.98 -0.03
C SER A 210 -11.45 -14.64 -0.60
N ALA A 211 -10.26 -14.12 -0.32
CA ALA A 211 -8.99 -14.70 -0.76
C ALA A 211 -8.74 -16.06 -0.09
N ARG A 212 -9.08 -16.21 1.20
CA ARG A 212 -8.99 -17.48 1.93
C ARG A 212 -9.87 -18.57 1.33
N ALA A 213 -10.99 -18.23 0.70
CA ALA A 213 -11.84 -19.21 0.01
C ALA A 213 -11.14 -19.88 -1.18
N PHE A 214 -10.13 -19.25 -1.76
CA PHE A 214 -9.34 -19.79 -2.87
C PHE A 214 -7.92 -20.18 -2.47
N ALA A 215 -7.52 -19.94 -1.22
CA ALA A 215 -6.21 -20.31 -0.72
C ALA A 215 -5.93 -21.80 -0.91
N ASN A 216 -4.76 -22.12 -1.47
CA ASN A 216 -4.30 -23.47 -1.77
C ASN A 216 -5.19 -24.27 -2.75
N ARG A 217 -6.06 -23.59 -3.51
CA ARG A 217 -6.89 -24.21 -4.54
C ARG A 217 -6.39 -23.79 -5.92
N GLN A 218 -6.21 -24.76 -6.81
CA GLN A 218 -5.96 -24.47 -8.21
C GLN A 218 -7.30 -24.14 -8.88
N VAL A 219 -7.40 -22.93 -9.43
CA VAL A 219 -8.61 -22.46 -10.12
C VAL A 219 -8.20 -21.96 -11.49
N SER A 220 -8.90 -22.44 -12.52
CA SER A 220 -8.64 -22.02 -13.90
C SER A 220 -9.03 -20.56 -14.11
N LYS A 221 -8.09 -19.81 -14.69
CA LYS A 221 -8.24 -18.39 -15.04
C LYS A 221 -9.20 -18.14 -16.20
N ALA A 222 -9.54 -19.18 -16.95
CA ALA A 222 -10.41 -19.06 -18.12
C ALA A 222 -11.75 -18.42 -17.75
N THR A 223 -12.30 -18.77 -16.59
CA THR A 223 -13.65 -18.36 -16.18
C THR A 223 -13.80 -16.89 -15.76
N ALA A 224 -12.72 -16.10 -15.73
CA ALA A 224 -12.79 -14.68 -15.36
C ALA A 224 -13.80 -13.89 -16.20
N PHE A 225 -13.95 -14.25 -17.48
CA PHE A 225 -14.88 -13.61 -18.41
C PHE A 225 -16.35 -13.80 -18.04
N LEU A 226 -16.69 -14.90 -17.35
CA LEU A 226 -18.07 -15.23 -16.97
C LEU A 226 -18.50 -14.54 -15.67
N TRP A 227 -17.60 -13.80 -15.01
CA TRP A 227 -17.91 -13.15 -13.75
C TRP A 227 -18.92 -12.00 -13.96
N GLY A 228 -20.10 -12.12 -13.36
CA GLY A 228 -21.20 -11.18 -13.53
C GLY A 228 -22.10 -11.43 -14.74
N LYS A 229 -21.84 -12.45 -15.57
CA LYS A 229 -22.65 -12.78 -16.76
C LYS A 229 -23.91 -13.60 -16.47
N ARG A 230 -24.31 -13.76 -15.20
CA ARG A 230 -25.54 -14.44 -14.75
C ARG A 230 -25.72 -15.84 -15.38
N VAL A 231 -24.73 -16.70 -15.15
CA VAL A 231 -24.78 -18.09 -15.62
C VAL A 231 -25.89 -18.86 -14.90
N THR A 232 -26.82 -19.45 -15.65
CA THR A 232 -27.97 -20.22 -15.13
C THR A 232 -27.72 -21.71 -15.12
N GLN A 233 -27.01 -22.23 -16.13
CA GLN A 233 -26.73 -23.65 -16.27
C GLN A 233 -25.29 -23.88 -16.68
N VAL A 234 -24.71 -24.97 -16.18
CA VAL A 234 -23.38 -25.43 -16.54
C VAL A 234 -23.43 -26.90 -16.94
N ALA A 235 -22.69 -27.26 -17.98
CA ALA A 235 -22.50 -28.64 -18.38
C ALA A 235 -21.00 -28.90 -18.58
N CYS A 236 -20.50 -30.00 -18.04
CA CYS A 236 -19.08 -30.34 -18.11
C CYS A 236 -18.89 -31.74 -18.72
N GLY A 237 -18.05 -31.82 -19.74
CA GLY A 237 -17.56 -33.07 -20.32
C GLY A 237 -16.12 -33.36 -19.90
N ALA A 238 -15.53 -34.43 -20.44
CA ALA A 238 -14.18 -34.87 -20.07
C ALA A 238 -13.06 -33.84 -20.37
N ALA A 239 -13.27 -32.97 -21.36
CA ALA A 239 -12.27 -32.00 -21.82
C ALA A 239 -12.85 -30.62 -22.16
N VAL A 240 -14.17 -30.44 -22.13
CA VAL A 240 -14.86 -29.20 -22.56
C VAL A 240 -15.96 -28.89 -21.56
N ALA A 241 -16.13 -27.62 -21.23
CA ALA A 241 -17.20 -27.14 -20.37
C ALA A 241 -18.03 -26.07 -21.10
N TYR A 242 -19.30 -26.00 -20.72
CA TYR A 242 -20.31 -25.12 -21.29
C TYR A 242 -21.01 -24.34 -20.15
N ALA A 243 -21.33 -23.08 -20.41
CA ALA A 243 -22.13 -22.23 -19.54
C ALA A 243 -23.21 -21.53 -20.37
N LEU A 244 -24.45 -21.60 -19.88
CA LEU A 244 -25.60 -20.87 -20.43
C LEU A 244 -25.90 -19.68 -19.52
N THR A 245 -25.94 -18.47 -20.08
CA THR A 245 -26.41 -17.29 -19.35
C THR A 245 -27.92 -17.15 -19.46
N ASP A 246 -28.52 -16.34 -18.60
CA ASP A 246 -29.94 -16.03 -18.72
C ASP A 246 -30.31 -15.13 -19.91
N ALA A 247 -29.32 -14.48 -20.54
CA ALA A 247 -29.48 -13.83 -21.83
C ALA A 247 -29.60 -14.82 -23.00
N GLY A 248 -29.43 -16.13 -22.75
CA GLY A 248 -29.46 -17.17 -23.78
C GLY A 248 -28.12 -17.36 -24.50
N GLU A 249 -27.05 -16.78 -23.97
CA GLU A 249 -25.70 -16.88 -24.51
C GLU A 249 -25.07 -18.20 -24.06
N VAL A 250 -24.51 -18.97 -24.99
CA VAL A 250 -23.80 -20.21 -24.68
C VAL A 250 -22.30 -20.00 -24.87
N PHE A 251 -21.58 -20.12 -23.77
CA PHE A 251 -20.13 -20.06 -23.72
C PHE A 251 -19.56 -21.47 -23.61
N CYS A 252 -18.46 -21.74 -24.33
CA CYS A 252 -17.71 -22.96 -24.13
C CYS A 252 -16.21 -22.72 -24.10
N TRP A 253 -15.54 -23.48 -23.25
CA TRP A 253 -14.09 -23.41 -23.07
C TRP A 253 -13.50 -24.80 -22.84
N GLY A 254 -12.21 -24.92 -23.15
CA GLY A 254 -11.45 -26.16 -23.11
C GLY A 254 -11.22 -26.77 -24.49
N GLY A 255 -11.17 -28.11 -24.54
CA GLY A 255 -10.90 -28.87 -25.76
C GLY A 255 -9.42 -28.90 -26.15
N ASN A 256 -9.13 -29.53 -27.29
CA ASN A 256 -7.75 -29.75 -27.74
C ASN A 256 -7.00 -28.44 -28.03
N LYS A 257 -7.71 -27.41 -28.52
CA LYS A 257 -7.12 -26.11 -28.83
C LYS A 257 -7.14 -25.13 -27.64
N ARG A 258 -7.76 -25.51 -26.50
CA ARG A 258 -7.97 -24.64 -25.33
C ARG A 258 -8.59 -23.29 -25.71
N GLN A 259 -9.53 -23.32 -26.65
CA GLN A 259 -10.12 -22.13 -27.24
C GLN A 259 -11.47 -21.84 -26.60
N TRP A 260 -11.71 -20.56 -26.34
CA TRP A 260 -13.06 -20.05 -26.10
C TRP A 260 -13.83 -20.03 -27.41
N ARG A 261 -15.04 -20.58 -27.42
CA ARG A 261 -15.99 -20.38 -28.53
C ARG A 261 -17.32 -19.88 -28.01
N TYR A 262 -17.88 -18.96 -28.79
CA TYR A 262 -19.21 -18.45 -28.62
C TYR A 262 -20.07 -19.01 -29.76
N PHE A 263 -21.23 -19.59 -29.43
CA PHE A 263 -22.04 -20.23 -30.46
C PHE A 263 -22.72 -19.26 -31.43
N TYR A 264 -22.68 -17.94 -31.17
CA TYR A 264 -23.20 -16.91 -32.08
C TYR A 264 -22.11 -16.08 -32.78
N ASP A 265 -20.84 -16.53 -32.80
CA ASP A 265 -19.81 -15.88 -33.60
C ASP A 265 -20.10 -16.12 -35.09
N GLU A 266 -20.43 -15.06 -35.84
CA GLU A 266 -20.95 -15.06 -37.23
C GLU A 266 -20.01 -15.72 -38.26
N VAL A 267 -18.78 -16.08 -37.86
CA VAL A 267 -17.75 -16.67 -38.73
C VAL A 267 -18.03 -18.15 -39.06
N THR A 268 -19.15 -18.71 -38.59
CA THR A 268 -19.52 -20.13 -38.83
C THR A 268 -20.93 -20.35 -39.38
N ALA A 269 -21.51 -19.36 -40.07
CA ALA A 269 -22.67 -19.56 -40.95
C ALA A 269 -22.23 -19.86 -42.39
#